data_AF-A0A7S2MWV6-F1
#
_entry.id   AF-A0A7S2MWV6-F1
#
_cell.length_a   1.000
_cell.length_b   1.000
_cell.length_c   1.000
_cell.angle_alpha   90.00
_cell.angle_beta   90.00
_cell.angle_gamma   90.00
#
_symmetry.space_group_name_H-M   'P 1'
#
loop_
_entity.id
_entity.type
_entity.pdbx_description
1 polymer ?
#
loop_
_entity_poly.entity_id
_entity_poly.type
_entity_poly.pdbx_seq_one_letter_code
_entity_poly.pdbx_strand_id
1 'polypeptide(L)'
;RGRFNFDAAVNIIKQAPLINWMQTFPTDEMKFDHVDGYCVCKVLVKHSPVLDLQNHMIRPLGADGASGSKIPSDFSIIMGDKLPNGLYYLMLRGVISHKLPQALAKGEWTDKSQ
;
A
#
# COMPACT_ATOMS: atom_id res chain seq x y z
N ARG A 1 -21.08 7.73 7.68
CA ARG A 1 -19.79 7.28 7.12
C ARG A 1 -19.13 8.46 6.41
N GLY A 2 -18.15 9.11 7.03
CA GLY A 2 -17.39 10.17 6.36
C GLY A 2 -16.54 9.56 5.25
N ARG A 3 -16.84 9.86 3.99
CA ARG A 3 -15.99 9.45 2.88
C ARG A 3 -14.70 10.27 2.96
N PHE A 4 -13.56 9.61 2.77
CA PHE A 4 -12.30 10.30 2.52
C PHE A 4 -12.47 11.28 1.35
N ASN A 5 -11.98 12.51 1.51
CA ASN A 5 -11.99 13.54 0.49
C ASN A 5 -10.55 13.99 0.24
N PHE A 6 -10.06 13.78 -0.99
CA PHE A 6 -8.70 14.10 -1.37
C PHE A 6 -8.42 15.61 -1.35
N ASP A 7 -9.38 16.44 -1.82
CA ASP A 7 -9.23 17.90 -1.83
C ASP A 7 -9.12 18.46 -0.40
N ALA A 8 -9.91 17.89 0.52
CA ALA A 8 -9.81 18.24 1.94
C ALA A 8 -8.44 17.89 2.52
N ALA A 9 -7.90 16.70 2.20
CA ALA A 9 -6.57 16.29 2.65
C ALA A 9 -5.46 17.21 2.12
N VAL A 10 -5.53 17.60 0.84
CA VAL A 10 -4.58 18.55 0.24
C VAL A 10 -4.65 19.91 0.93
N ASN A 11 -5.86 20.41 1.20
CA ASN A 11 -6.05 21.68 1.90
C ASN A 11 -5.47 21.64 3.32
N ILE A 12 -5.69 20.55 4.05
CA ILE A 12 -5.13 20.35 5.41
C ILE A 12 -3.61 20.38 5.38
N ILE A 13 -2.97 19.65 4.45
CA ILE A 13 -1.50 19.60 4.33
C ILE A 13 -0.90 20.99 4.03
N LYS A 14 -1.63 21.84 3.30
CA LYS A 14 -1.19 23.22 3.00
C LYS A 14 -1.31 24.18 4.18
N GLN A 15 -2.23 23.93 5.12
CA GLN A 15 -2.56 24.87 6.19
C GLN A 15 -1.59 24.82 7.37
N ALA A 16 -1.07 23.63 7.70
CA ALA A 16 -0.18 23.47 8.84
C ALA A 16 0.82 22.33 8.64
N PRO A 17 2.00 22.41 9.27
CA PRO A 17 2.90 21.26 9.36
C PRO A 17 2.21 20.04 9.98
N LEU A 18 2.53 18.84 9.48
CA LEU A 18 1.91 17.58 9.94
C LEU A 18 2.00 17.40 11.47
N ILE A 19 3.10 17.86 12.09
CA ILE A 19 3.29 17.80 13.55
C ILE A 19 2.18 18.54 14.32
N ASN A 20 1.72 19.69 13.83
CA ASN A 20 0.66 20.47 14.46
C ASN A 20 -0.69 19.77 14.29
N TRP A 21 -0.92 19.18 13.12
CA TRP A 21 -2.13 18.39 12.88
C TRP A 21 -2.19 17.15 13.76
N MET A 22 -1.07 16.48 14.00
CA MET A 22 -0.99 15.34 14.93
C MET A 22 -1.35 15.70 16.39
N GLN A 23 -1.31 16.98 16.78
CA GLN A 23 -1.75 17.42 18.10
C GLN A 23 -3.27 17.52 18.23
N THR A 24 -4.01 17.47 17.11
CA THR A 24 -5.48 17.56 17.11
C THR A 24 -6.17 16.21 17.33
N PHE A 25 -5.40 15.11 17.40
CA PHE A 25 -5.98 13.79 17.64
C PHE A 25 -6.52 13.68 19.07
N PRO A 26 -7.70 13.06 19.26
CA PRO A 26 -8.31 12.94 20.59
C PRO A 26 -7.51 12.06 21.56
N THR A 27 -6.79 11.07 21.06
CA THR A 27 -6.00 10.12 21.87
C THR A 27 -4.66 9.82 21.21
N ASP A 28 -3.69 9.44 22.04
CA ASP A 28 -2.38 9.00 21.55
C ASP A 28 -2.48 7.72 20.71
N GLU A 29 -3.40 6.80 21.03
CA GLU A 29 -3.66 5.60 20.23
C GLU A 29 -4.04 5.94 18.78
N MET A 30 -4.99 6.85 18.58
CA MET A 30 -5.39 7.27 17.22
C MET A 30 -4.25 7.95 16.47
N LYS A 31 -3.40 8.68 17.19
CA LYS A 31 -2.21 9.32 16.62
C LYS A 31 -1.17 8.27 16.23
N PHE A 32 -0.93 7.25 17.06
CA PHE A 32 -0.01 6.16 16.75
C PHE A 32 -0.50 5.34 15.57
N ASP A 33 -1.78 4.98 15.52
CA ASP A 33 -2.40 4.28 14.39
C ASP A 33 -2.23 5.07 13.08
N HIS A 34 -2.42 6.39 13.14
CA HIS A 34 -2.22 7.25 11.96
C HIS A 34 -0.76 7.27 11.50
N VAL A 35 0.18 7.43 12.43
CA VAL A 35 1.63 7.45 12.13
C VAL A 35 2.08 6.11 11.54
N ASP A 36 1.63 5.00 12.12
CA ASP A 36 1.92 3.66 11.63
C ASP A 36 1.40 3.47 10.19
N GLY A 37 0.11 3.76 9.97
CA GLY A 37 -0.50 3.70 8.65
C GLY A 37 0.21 4.58 7.62
N TYR A 38 0.65 5.78 8.01
CA TYR A 38 1.43 6.66 7.15
C TYR A 38 2.79 6.05 6.79
N CYS A 39 3.52 5.49 7.76
CA CYS A 39 4.81 4.86 7.54
C CYS A 39 4.70 3.66 6.60
N VAL A 40 3.73 2.77 6.83
CA VAL A 40 3.41 1.63 5.96
C VAL A 40 3.09 2.11 4.54
N CYS A 41 2.17 3.07 4.40
CA CYS A 41 1.79 3.59 3.08
C CYS A 41 2.97 4.23 2.36
N LYS A 42 3.81 5.00 3.05
CA LYS A 42 4.99 5.64 2.48
C LYS A 42 5.98 4.60 1.94
N VAL A 43 6.21 3.52 2.68
CA VAL A 43 7.06 2.41 2.23
C VAL A 43 6.45 1.74 1.00
N LEU A 44 5.15 1.42 1.01
CA LEU A 44 4.49 0.75 -0.11
C LEU A 44 4.40 1.61 -1.37
N VAL A 45 4.28 2.94 -1.25
CA VAL A 45 4.32 3.87 -2.40
C VAL A 45 5.73 3.96 -2.97
N LYS A 46 6.76 4.01 -2.11
CA LYS A 46 8.15 4.15 -2.56
C LYS A 46 8.75 2.86 -3.11
N HIS A 47 8.37 1.73 -2.50
CA HIS A 47 8.90 0.40 -2.77
C HIS A 47 7.78 -0.55 -3.18
N SER A 48 6.89 -0.10 -4.07
CA SER A 48 5.73 -0.90 -4.47
C SER A 48 6.14 -2.30 -4.93
N PRO A 49 5.40 -3.35 -4.54
CA PRO A 49 5.68 -4.70 -5.00
C PRO A 49 5.45 -4.80 -6.51
N VAL A 50 6.45 -5.28 -7.23
CA VAL A 50 6.43 -5.49 -8.68
C VAL A 50 6.77 -6.94 -9.00
N LEU A 51 6.18 -7.45 -10.09
CA LEU A 51 6.52 -8.76 -10.63
C LEU A 51 7.77 -8.65 -11.50
N ASP A 52 8.85 -9.28 -11.06
CA ASP A 52 10.04 -9.50 -11.88
C ASP A 52 9.77 -10.60 -12.89
N LEU A 53 9.79 -10.25 -14.18
CA LEU A 53 9.54 -11.20 -15.27
C LEU A 53 10.72 -12.14 -15.54
N GLN A 54 11.94 -11.79 -15.12
CA GLN A 54 13.13 -12.63 -15.33
C GLN A 54 13.19 -13.73 -14.26
N ASN A 55 13.00 -13.32 -13.00
CA ASN A 55 13.09 -14.24 -11.85
C ASN A 55 11.74 -14.85 -11.48
N HIS A 56 10.64 -14.40 -12.09
CA HIS A 56 9.27 -14.79 -11.76
C HIS A 56 8.94 -14.62 -10.27
N MET A 57 9.38 -13.50 -9.67
CA MET A 57 9.21 -13.21 -8.25
C MET A 57 8.67 -11.82 -7.99
N ILE A 58 7.90 -11.66 -6.90
CA ILE A 58 7.49 -10.36 -6.40
C ILE A 58 8.63 -9.73 -5.60
N ARG A 59 9.07 -8.55 -6.02
CA ARG A 59 10.14 -7.78 -5.35
C ARG A 59 9.73 -6.31 -5.18
N PRO A 60 10.30 -5.59 -4.21
CA PRO A 60 10.10 -4.14 -4.11
C PRO A 60 10.68 -3.42 -5.32
N LEU A 61 9.97 -2.38 -5.78
CA LEU A 61 10.49 -1.42 -6.74
C LEU A 61 11.74 -0.73 -6.18
N GLY A 62 12.79 -0.64 -6.99
CA GLY A 62 14.07 -0.06 -6.59
C GLY A 62 15.02 -1.00 -5.83
N ALA A 63 14.70 -2.30 -5.75
CA ALA A 63 15.58 -3.31 -5.15
C ALA A 63 16.98 -3.39 -5.78
N ASP A 64 17.10 -3.02 -7.06
CA ASP A 64 18.34 -3.14 -7.82
C ASP A 64 19.29 -1.94 -7.60
N GLY A 65 19.08 -1.17 -6.52
CA GLY A 65 19.95 -0.06 -6.11
C GLY A 65 19.82 1.24 -6.92
N ALA A 66 19.05 1.23 -8.02
CA ALA A 66 18.94 2.37 -8.92
C ALA A 66 18.31 3.64 -8.30
N SER A 67 17.54 3.53 -7.22
CA SER A 67 16.82 4.66 -6.62
C SER A 67 17.50 5.31 -5.40
N GLY A 68 18.71 4.86 -5.02
CA GLY A 68 19.46 5.41 -3.87
C GLY A 68 18.74 5.28 -2.51
N SER A 69 17.56 4.68 -2.48
CA SER A 69 16.71 4.55 -1.30
C SER A 69 16.81 3.15 -0.72
N LYS A 70 17.33 3.05 0.51
CA LYS A 70 17.42 1.79 1.24
C LYS A 70 16.03 1.23 1.53
N ILE A 71 15.77 0.00 1.09
CA ILE A 71 14.55 -0.73 1.43
C ILE A 71 14.59 -1.11 2.91
N PRO A 72 13.48 -0.98 3.66
CA PRO A 72 13.41 -1.44 5.05
C PRO A 72 13.69 -2.94 5.17
N SER A 73 14.40 -3.37 6.22
CA SER A 73 14.74 -4.78 6.45
C SER A 73 13.52 -5.66 6.74
N ASP A 74 12.46 -5.04 7.25
CA ASP A 74 11.16 -5.62 7.60
C ASP A 74 10.13 -5.49 6.47
N PHE A 75 10.55 -5.17 5.23
CA PHE A 75 9.64 -4.98 4.11
C PHE A 75 8.73 -6.19 3.85
N SER A 76 9.19 -7.42 4.12
CA SER A 76 8.36 -8.63 4.03
C SER A 76 7.17 -8.61 5.00
N ILE A 77 7.35 -8.03 6.19
CA ILE A 77 6.31 -7.87 7.21
C ILE A 77 5.35 -6.78 6.77
N ILE A 78 5.88 -5.64 6.29
CA ILE A 78 5.07 -4.51 5.80
C ILE A 78 4.19 -4.91 4.61
N MET A 79 4.69 -5.75 3.70
CA MET A 79 3.91 -6.24 2.57
C MET A 79 2.77 -7.18 3.00
N GLY A 80 2.99 -7.93 4.09
CA GLY A 80 2.09 -8.98 4.52
C GLY A 80 2.10 -10.19 3.59
N ASP A 81 1.02 -10.95 3.64
CA ASP A 81 0.87 -12.19 2.89
C ASP A 81 0.78 -11.94 1.38
N LYS A 82 1.43 -12.83 0.63
CA LYS A 82 1.50 -12.77 -0.83
C LYS A 82 0.74 -13.94 -1.43
N LEU A 83 0.17 -13.71 -2.60
CA LEU A 83 -0.29 -14.83 -3.41
C LEU A 83 0.92 -15.61 -3.94
N PRO A 84 0.74 -16.89 -4.32
CA PRO A 84 1.76 -17.62 -5.05
C PRO A 84 2.17 -16.87 -6.34
N ASN A 85 3.48 -16.86 -6.65
CA ASN A 85 4.04 -16.15 -7.81
C ASN A 85 3.32 -16.49 -9.14
N GLY A 86 2.92 -17.76 -9.30
CA GLY A 86 2.18 -18.21 -10.48
C GLY A 86 0.84 -17.49 -10.68
N LEU A 87 0.14 -17.11 -9.60
CA LEU A 87 -1.11 -16.36 -9.70
C LEU A 87 -0.87 -14.95 -10.22
N TYR A 88 0.21 -14.28 -9.82
CA TYR A 88 0.58 -12.99 -10.38
C TYR A 88 0.86 -13.06 -11.87
N TYR A 89 1.52 -14.14 -12.33
CA TYR A 89 1.76 -14.34 -13.75
C TYR A 89 0.45 -14.58 -14.55
N LEU A 90 -0.45 -15.41 -14.03
CA LEU A 90 -1.76 -15.65 -14.65
C LEU A 90 -2.62 -14.37 -14.68
N MET A 91 -2.55 -13.53 -13.64
CA MET A 91 -3.20 -12.22 -13.62
C MET A 91 -2.62 -11.30 -14.69
N LEU A 92 -1.29 -11.22 -14.81
CA LEU A 92 -0.62 -10.41 -15.83
C LEU A 92 -1.01 -10.84 -17.26
N ARG A 93 -1.17 -12.14 -17.49
CA ARG A 93 -1.60 -12.69 -18.80
C ARG A 93 -3.10 -12.54 -19.07
N GLY A 94 -3.88 -12.08 -18.09
CA GLY A 94 -5.33 -11.96 -18.22
C GLY A 94 -6.09 -13.29 -18.15
N VAL A 95 -5.43 -14.39 -17.75
CA VAL A 95 -6.07 -15.70 -17.59
C VAL A 95 -6.99 -15.71 -16.37
N ILE A 96 -6.59 -15.03 -15.29
CA ILE A 96 -7.39 -14.86 -14.08
C ILE A 96 -7.60 -13.37 -13.77
N SER A 97 -8.71 -13.06 -13.10
CA SER A 97 -9.11 -11.69 -12.80
C SER A 97 -8.14 -11.00 -11.83
N HIS A 98 -7.78 -9.75 -12.12
CA HIS A 98 -7.04 -8.88 -11.21
C HIS A 98 -7.84 -8.50 -9.94
N LYS A 99 -9.12 -8.87 -9.86
CA LYS A 99 -9.94 -8.72 -8.64
C LYS A 99 -9.70 -9.82 -7.61
N LEU A 100 -9.03 -10.92 -7.98
CA LEU A 100 -8.81 -12.06 -7.09
C LEU A 100 -8.11 -11.68 -5.77
N PRO A 101 -7.02 -10.87 -5.75
CA PRO A 101 -6.38 -10.48 -4.49
C PRO A 101 -7.34 -9.69 -3.59
N GLN A 102 -8.14 -8.79 -4.19
CA GLN A 102 -9.11 -8.00 -3.45
C GLN A 102 -10.22 -8.87 -2.86
N ALA A 103 -10.72 -9.85 -3.63
CA ALA A 103 -11.76 -10.76 -3.17
C ALA A 103 -11.26 -11.66 -2.03
N LEU A 104 -10.03 -12.18 -2.13
CA LEU A 104 -9.41 -12.97 -1.06
C LEU A 104 -9.18 -12.15 0.21
N ALA A 105 -8.68 -10.91 0.08
CA ALA A 105 -8.44 -10.04 1.22
C ALA A 105 -9.73 -9.61 1.94
N LYS A 106 -10.84 -9.46 1.21
CA LYS A 106 -12.14 -9.05 1.77
C LYS A 106 -13.04 -10.21 2.18
N GLY A 107 -12.79 -11.42 1.66
CA GLY A 107 -13.69 -12.57 1.81
C GLY A 107 -14.97 -12.47 0.98
N GLU A 108 -15.11 -11.47 0.11
CA GLU A 108 -16.29 -11.25 -0.73
C GLU A 108 -15.88 -10.92 -2.17
N TRP A 109 -16.60 -11.51 -3.14
CA TRP A 109 -16.42 -11.14 -4.53
C TRP A 109 -17.22 -9.86 -4.82
N THR A 110 -16.53 -8.73 -4.85
CA THR A 110 -17.16 -7.45 -5.22
C THR A 110 -17.21 -7.32 -6.75
N ASP A 111 -18.32 -7.70 -7.36
CA ASP A 111 -18.56 -7.29 -8.73
C ASP A 111 -19.00 -5.83 -8.76
N LYS A 112 -18.44 -5.05 -9.70
CA LYS A 112 -18.91 -3.69 -9.90
C LYS A 112 -20.19 -3.80 -10.71
N SER A 113 -21.33 -3.95 -10.06
CA SER A 113 -22.59 -3.53 -10.68
C SER A 113 -22.53 -2.00 -10.77
N GLN A 114 -22.12 -1.51 -11.94
CA GLN A 114 -22.23 -0.13 -12.48
C GLN A 114 -22.06 1.01 -11.47
#